data_AF-A0A954INL4-F1
#
_entry.id   AF-A0A954INL4-F1
#
_cell.length_a   1.000
_cell.length_b   1.000
_cell.length_c   1.000
_cell.angle_alpha   90.00
_cell.angle_beta   90.00
_cell.angle_gamma   90.00
#
_symmetry.space_group_name_H-M   'P 1'
#
loop_
_entity.id
_entity.type
_entity.pdbx_description
1 polymer ?
#
loop_
_entity_poly.entity_id
_entity_poly.type
_entity_poly.pdbx_seq_one_letter_code
_entity_poly.pdbx_strand_id
1 'polypeptide(L)'
;MHTTLTCSMTGEQYDPGQLHNLSRCGKPLLAQYDLASLRGVLTPKVLRSRSVRSMWKFHEVMPTDGLSGIVSLGEGLTPLLRCERRGSFAPFEQMFVKDESFNPTQSFKARGMSAAVTRAAALGVTSVALPSAGNAAGAATAYAARAGMKCYIFVPADTPPANILESVAGGATVFLVNGLISDCGQLCRAACQRFGWFDLSTLKEPFRIEGKKTMGYELAFDLADQRETEGLQLPDVILYP
;
A
#
# COMPACT_ATOMS: atom_id res chain seq x y z
N MET A 1 -6.02 11.75 11.90
CA MET A 1 -7.30 11.01 11.73
C MET A 1 -7.85 11.38 10.37
N HIS A 2 -8.12 10.39 9.53
CA HIS A 2 -8.76 10.63 8.23
C HIS A 2 -10.22 11.01 8.49
N THR A 3 -10.68 12.10 7.91
CA THR A 3 -11.96 12.71 8.27
C THR A 3 -13.10 12.23 7.38
N THR A 4 -12.79 11.90 6.13
CA THR A 4 -13.79 11.53 5.11
C THR A 4 -13.11 10.78 3.97
N LEU A 5 -13.87 9.96 3.24
CA LEU A 5 -13.47 9.42 1.94
C LEU A 5 -14.18 10.19 0.82
N THR A 6 -13.49 10.55 -0.24
CA THR A 6 -14.08 11.27 -1.38
C THR A 6 -13.89 10.53 -2.69
N CYS A 7 -14.94 10.47 -3.52
CA CYS A 7 -14.82 9.94 -4.86
C CYS A 7 -13.82 10.76 -5.68
N SER A 8 -12.85 10.10 -6.31
CA SER A 8 -11.79 10.75 -7.08
C SER A 8 -12.27 11.50 -8.33
N MET A 9 -13.53 11.33 -8.73
CA MET A 9 -14.11 11.98 -9.92
C MET A 9 -15.23 12.95 -9.55
N THR A 10 -16.15 12.56 -8.67
CA THR A 10 -17.36 13.35 -8.38
C THR A 10 -17.24 14.19 -7.10
N GLY A 11 -16.26 13.90 -6.24
CA GLY A 11 -16.13 14.54 -4.92
C GLY A 11 -17.17 14.09 -3.89
N GLU A 12 -18.07 13.16 -4.25
CA GLU A 12 -19.05 12.58 -3.32
C GLU A 12 -18.37 12.00 -2.09
N GLN A 13 -18.94 12.26 -0.91
CA GLN A 13 -18.39 11.86 0.38
C GLN A 13 -18.91 10.51 0.85
N TYR A 14 -18.03 9.74 1.49
CA TYR A 14 -18.26 8.41 2.02
C TYR A 14 -17.75 8.34 3.47
N ASP A 15 -18.44 7.57 4.29
CA ASP A 15 -18.10 7.38 5.71
C ASP A 15 -16.85 6.49 5.84
N PRO A 16 -15.72 7.00 6.34
CA PRO A 16 -14.53 6.17 6.49
C PRO A 16 -14.73 5.00 7.47
N GLY A 17 -15.72 5.08 8.37
CA GLY A 17 -16.10 4.05 9.33
C GLY A 17 -16.78 2.81 8.74
N GLN A 18 -16.96 2.75 7.42
CA GLN A 18 -17.60 1.63 6.73
C GLN A 18 -16.65 0.95 5.74
N LEU A 19 -16.95 -0.31 5.45
CA LEU A 19 -16.25 -1.03 4.39
C LEU A 19 -16.69 -0.48 3.04
N HIS A 20 -15.72 0.00 2.28
CA HIS A 20 -15.92 0.52 0.95
C HIS A 20 -14.99 -0.12 -0.07
N ASN A 21 -15.54 -0.39 -1.25
CA ASN A 21 -14.76 -0.53 -2.47
C ASN A 21 -14.93 0.74 -3.32
N LEU A 22 -15.10 0.60 -4.64
CA LEU A 22 -15.27 1.74 -5.54
C LEU A 22 -16.52 2.56 -5.17
N SER A 23 -16.48 3.85 -5.47
CA SER A 23 -17.66 4.72 -5.42
C SER A 23 -18.81 4.19 -6.27
N ARG A 24 -20.01 4.76 -6.08
CA ARG A 24 -21.21 4.47 -6.88
C ARG A 24 -20.98 4.62 -8.40
N CYS A 25 -20.09 5.53 -8.80
CA CYS A 25 -19.72 5.74 -10.20
C CYS A 25 -18.53 4.86 -10.68
N GLY A 26 -18.09 3.90 -9.88
CA GLY A 26 -17.02 2.97 -10.22
C GLY A 26 -15.60 3.56 -10.14
N LYS A 27 -15.42 4.69 -9.45
CA LYS A 27 -14.11 5.36 -9.28
C LYS A 27 -13.53 5.17 -7.88
N PRO A 28 -12.19 5.16 -7.71
CA PRO A 28 -11.55 5.05 -6.41
C PRO A 28 -12.02 6.12 -5.42
N LEU A 29 -11.99 5.77 -4.14
CA LEU A 29 -12.20 6.69 -3.02
C LEU A 29 -10.84 7.14 -2.49
N LEU A 30 -10.71 8.42 -2.15
CA LEU A 30 -9.48 9.05 -1.64
C LEU A 30 -9.70 9.50 -0.19
N ALA A 31 -8.75 9.19 0.69
CA ALA A 31 -8.84 9.63 2.08
C ALA A 31 -8.49 11.12 2.22
N GLN A 32 -9.31 11.84 2.98
CA GLN A 32 -9.11 13.23 3.33
C GLN A 32 -8.65 13.37 4.77
N TYR A 33 -7.84 14.39 5.04
CA TYR A 33 -7.26 14.67 6.35
C TYR A 33 -7.37 16.15 6.66
N ASP A 34 -7.60 16.48 7.94
CA ASP A 34 -7.50 17.87 8.42
C ASP A 34 -6.02 18.26 8.56
N LEU A 35 -5.40 18.64 7.43
CA LEU A 35 -4.00 19.05 7.40
C LEU A 35 -3.74 20.36 8.18
N ALA A 36 -4.77 21.20 8.35
CA ALA A 36 -4.64 22.43 9.12
C ALA A 36 -4.39 22.12 10.60
N SER A 37 -5.15 21.18 11.17
CA SER A 37 -4.94 20.71 12.55
C SER A 37 -3.57 20.06 12.75
N LEU A 38 -3.02 19.42 11.71
CA LEU A 38 -1.77 18.66 11.80
C LEU A 38 -0.50 19.53 11.68
N ARG A 39 -0.60 20.79 11.26
CA ARG A 39 0.54 21.65 10.92
C ARG A 39 1.57 21.80 12.06
N GLY A 40 1.12 21.81 13.32
CA GLY A 40 1.99 21.96 14.49
C GLY A 40 2.54 20.64 15.05
N VAL A 41 1.90 19.51 14.73
CA VAL A 41 2.23 18.19 15.31
C VAL A 41 2.97 17.28 14.33
N LEU A 42 2.70 17.40 13.03
CA LEU A 42 3.34 16.63 11.97
C LEU A 42 4.46 17.46 11.32
N THR A 43 5.53 17.69 12.07
CA THR A 43 6.70 18.44 11.60
C THR A 43 7.88 17.52 11.28
N PRO A 44 8.83 17.93 10.40
CA PRO A 44 10.03 17.14 10.13
C PRO A 44 10.82 16.80 11.40
N LYS A 45 10.91 17.74 12.35
CA LYS A 45 11.58 17.55 13.65
C LYS A 45 10.92 16.42 14.45
N VAL A 46 9.58 16.44 14.55
CA VAL A 46 8.82 15.39 15.25
C VAL A 46 8.95 14.04 14.54
N LEU A 47 8.92 14.02 13.22
CA LEU A 47 9.05 12.78 12.44
C LEU A 47 10.45 12.17 12.54
N ARG A 48 11.51 12.98 12.64
CA ARG A 48 12.88 12.52 12.87
C ARG A 48 13.10 11.96 14.28
N SER A 49 12.39 12.46 15.30
CA SER A 49 12.55 11.99 16.69
C SER A 49 11.78 10.70 17.01
N ARG A 50 10.91 10.21 16.12
CA ARG A 50 10.12 8.99 16.34
C ARG A 50 11.00 7.73 16.36
N SER A 51 10.70 6.84 17.31
CA SER A 51 11.30 5.51 17.39
C SER A 51 10.68 4.47 16.44
N VAL A 52 9.52 4.76 15.84
CA VAL A 52 8.81 3.86 14.93
C VAL A 52 9.66 3.60 13.67
N ARG A 53 9.95 2.32 13.41
CA ARG A 53 10.81 1.86 12.30
C ARG A 53 10.01 1.24 11.15
N SER A 54 9.03 1.98 10.64
CA SER A 54 8.25 1.61 9.46
C SER A 54 7.56 2.85 8.87
N MET A 55 6.85 2.69 7.76
CA MET A 55 6.03 3.76 7.16
C MET A 55 4.99 4.32 8.14
N TRP A 56 4.61 3.56 9.17
CA TRP A 56 3.66 4.00 10.20
C TRP A 56 4.20 5.13 11.09
N LYS A 57 5.47 5.53 10.92
CA LYS A 57 5.95 6.79 11.46
C LYS A 57 5.16 8.00 10.96
N PHE A 58 4.34 7.88 9.90
CA PHE A 58 3.46 8.95 9.38
C PHE A 58 1.98 8.77 9.78
N HIS A 59 1.68 8.01 10.84
CA HIS A 59 0.32 7.54 11.16
C HIS A 59 -0.80 8.60 11.17
N GLU A 60 -0.52 9.88 11.47
CA GLU A 60 -1.54 10.94 11.51
C GLU A 60 -2.21 11.19 10.14
N VAL A 61 -1.46 10.96 9.07
CA VAL A 61 -1.90 11.03 7.67
C VAL A 61 -2.06 9.63 7.07
N MET A 62 -2.34 8.62 7.89
CA MET A 62 -2.60 7.24 7.46
C MET A 62 -3.99 6.81 7.94
N PRO A 63 -4.56 5.71 7.41
CA PRO A 63 -5.93 5.30 7.72
C PRO A 63 -6.03 4.55 9.05
N THR A 64 -5.57 5.19 10.13
CA THR A 64 -5.58 4.68 11.50
C THR A 64 -5.87 5.81 12.49
N ASP A 65 -6.41 5.45 13.65
CA ASP A 65 -6.66 6.38 14.76
C ASP A 65 -5.46 6.48 15.71
N GLY A 66 -4.45 5.63 15.52
CA GLY A 66 -3.22 5.61 16.30
C GLY A 66 -2.31 4.45 15.90
N LEU A 67 -1.32 4.16 16.75
CA LEU A 67 -0.41 3.04 16.49
C LEU A 67 -0.93 1.67 16.94
N SER A 68 -1.95 1.65 17.80
CA SER A 68 -2.59 0.42 18.25
C SER A 68 -3.39 -0.22 17.10
N GLY A 69 -3.31 -1.55 16.98
CA GLY A 69 -4.05 -2.30 15.96
C GLY A 69 -3.47 -2.28 14.54
N ILE A 70 -2.30 -1.64 14.34
CA ILE A 70 -1.63 -1.63 13.04
C ILE A 70 -1.15 -3.05 12.66
N VAL A 71 -1.45 -3.45 11.42
CA VAL A 71 -0.93 -4.68 10.80
C VAL A 71 0.31 -4.33 10.01
N SER A 72 1.47 -4.45 10.64
CA SER A 72 2.78 -4.12 10.08
C SER A 72 3.69 -5.34 10.06
N LEU A 73 4.52 -5.42 9.02
CA LEU A 73 5.67 -6.32 8.91
C LEU A 73 7.00 -5.54 8.84
N GLY A 74 6.97 -4.24 9.14
CA GLY A 74 8.14 -3.35 9.11
C GLY A 74 8.36 -2.67 7.76
N GLU A 75 7.35 -2.64 6.90
CA GLU A 75 7.42 -2.03 5.58
C GLU A 75 7.70 -0.53 5.58
N GLY A 76 8.34 -0.07 4.52
CA GLY A 76 8.84 1.29 4.38
C GLY A 76 10.20 1.53 5.00
N LEU A 77 10.61 2.79 5.03
CA LEU A 77 11.97 3.23 5.35
C LEU A 77 13.03 2.52 4.50
N THR A 78 12.70 2.31 3.22
CA THR A 78 13.56 1.64 2.25
C THR A 78 14.73 2.53 1.86
N PRO A 79 15.88 1.98 1.45
CA PRO A 79 17.06 2.81 1.16
C PRO A 79 16.87 3.66 -0.09
N LEU A 80 17.45 4.87 -0.08
CA LEU A 80 17.67 5.70 -1.26
C LEU A 80 19.11 5.50 -1.74
N LEU A 81 19.27 4.73 -2.81
CA LEU A 81 20.57 4.33 -3.33
C LEU A 81 21.05 5.35 -4.36
N ARG A 82 22.24 5.91 -4.18
CA ARG A 82 22.88 6.75 -5.19
C ARG A 82 23.39 5.87 -6.33
N CYS A 83 23.05 6.22 -7.57
CA CYS A 83 23.46 5.47 -8.73
C CYS A 83 24.80 5.97 -9.28
N GLU A 84 25.60 5.04 -9.80
CA GLU A 84 26.75 5.40 -10.64
C GLU A 84 26.28 5.96 -11.98
N ARG A 85 26.87 7.08 -12.39
CA ARG A 85 26.52 7.78 -13.62
C ARG A 85 27.41 7.30 -14.75
N ARG A 86 26.85 6.51 -15.67
CA ARG A 86 27.59 5.94 -16.82
C ARG A 86 26.76 6.00 -18.09
N GLY A 87 27.43 6.02 -19.24
CA GLY A 87 26.79 5.99 -20.56
C GLY A 87 25.81 7.15 -20.78
N SER A 88 24.59 6.84 -21.25
CA SER A 88 23.52 7.81 -21.45
C SER A 88 23.06 8.54 -20.18
N PHE A 89 23.41 8.01 -19.00
CA PHE A 89 23.04 8.62 -17.71
C PHE A 89 24.12 9.56 -17.15
N ALA A 90 25.27 9.70 -17.82
CA ALA A 90 26.35 10.60 -17.37
C ALA A 90 25.90 12.06 -17.13
N PRO A 91 24.96 12.65 -17.92
CA PRO A 91 24.48 14.01 -17.71
C PRO A 91 23.64 14.21 -16.44
N PHE A 92 23.11 13.15 -15.81
CA PHE A 92 22.24 13.27 -14.63
C PHE A 92 23.09 13.26 -13.35
N GLU A 93 23.42 14.43 -12.80
CA GLU A 93 24.34 14.58 -11.66
C GLU A 93 23.88 13.89 -10.37
N GLN A 94 22.57 13.79 -10.17
CA GLN A 94 21.94 13.29 -8.95
C GLN A 94 20.86 12.26 -9.29
N MET A 95 21.32 11.05 -9.59
CA MET A 95 20.45 9.91 -9.88
C MET A 95 20.38 8.97 -8.69
N PHE A 96 19.16 8.60 -8.30
CA PHE A 96 18.91 7.71 -7.17
C PHE A 96 17.86 6.66 -7.52
N VAL A 97 17.93 5.52 -6.82
CA VAL A 97 16.91 4.48 -6.79
C VAL A 97 16.36 4.36 -5.38
N LYS A 98 15.06 4.61 -5.22
CA LYS A 98 14.34 4.27 -3.99
C LYS A 98 14.03 2.77 -4.04
N ASP A 99 14.84 1.98 -3.36
CA ASP A 99 14.84 0.52 -3.53
C ASP A 99 13.75 -0.15 -2.67
N GLU A 100 12.57 -0.26 -3.25
CA GLU A 100 11.40 -0.88 -2.63
C GLU A 100 11.48 -2.42 -2.53
N SER A 101 12.57 -3.05 -2.99
CA SER A 101 12.79 -4.49 -2.81
C SER A 101 13.13 -4.87 -1.36
N PHE A 102 13.52 -3.90 -0.52
CA PHE A 102 13.80 -4.12 0.90
C PHE A 102 12.56 -4.28 1.79
N ASN A 103 11.36 -4.12 1.22
CA ASN A 103 10.13 -4.39 1.95
C ASN A 103 9.99 -5.89 2.32
N PRO A 104 9.21 -6.24 3.35
CA PRO A 104 9.06 -7.62 3.82
C PRO A 104 8.55 -8.63 2.77
N THR A 105 7.86 -8.15 1.73
CA THR A 105 7.39 -8.97 0.60
C THR A 105 8.07 -8.58 -0.71
N GLN A 106 9.31 -8.09 -0.61
CA GLN A 106 10.23 -7.74 -1.69
C GLN A 106 9.66 -6.78 -2.75
N SER A 107 8.68 -5.98 -2.37
CA SER A 107 8.08 -4.99 -3.26
C SER A 107 7.33 -3.90 -2.51
N PHE A 108 7.13 -2.77 -3.17
CA PHE A 108 6.32 -1.65 -2.67
C PHE A 108 4.86 -2.02 -2.36
N LYS A 109 4.38 -3.19 -2.81
CA LYS A 109 3.00 -3.65 -2.53
C LYS A 109 2.77 -3.85 -1.03
N ALA A 110 3.83 -4.12 -0.26
CA ALA A 110 3.81 -4.22 1.19
C ALA A 110 3.17 -3.00 1.86
N ARG A 111 3.58 -1.80 1.47
CA ARG A 111 3.09 -0.53 2.03
C ARG A 111 1.58 -0.40 1.91
N GLY A 112 1.07 -0.50 0.68
CA GLY A 112 -0.36 -0.40 0.44
C GLY A 112 -1.14 -1.52 1.15
N MET A 113 -0.59 -2.74 1.17
CA MET A 113 -1.28 -3.87 1.79
C MET A 113 -1.38 -3.73 3.31
N SER A 114 -0.31 -3.26 3.95
CA SER A 114 -0.35 -2.95 5.38
C SER A 114 -1.46 -1.95 5.72
N ALA A 115 -1.56 -0.85 4.96
CA ALA A 115 -2.59 0.17 5.19
C ALA A 115 -4.02 -0.39 5.00
N ALA A 116 -4.25 -1.14 3.93
CA ALA A 116 -5.57 -1.70 3.64
C ALA A 116 -5.98 -2.80 4.62
N VAL A 117 -5.07 -3.72 4.97
CA VAL A 117 -5.36 -4.80 5.92
C VAL A 117 -5.54 -4.24 7.33
N THR A 118 -4.75 -3.24 7.72
CA THR A 118 -4.97 -2.53 9.00
C THR A 118 -6.38 -1.97 9.09
N ARG A 119 -6.84 -1.29 8.03
CA ARG A 119 -8.19 -0.71 8.04
C ARG A 119 -9.29 -1.76 7.95
N ALA A 120 -9.10 -2.80 7.14
CA ALA A 120 -10.01 -3.94 7.08
C ALA A 120 -10.15 -4.63 8.44
N ALA A 121 -9.05 -4.82 9.18
CA ALA A 121 -9.03 -5.41 10.52
C ALA A 121 -9.82 -4.55 11.52
N ALA A 122 -9.59 -3.23 11.50
CA ALA A 122 -10.31 -2.28 12.35
C ALA A 122 -11.82 -2.29 12.08
N LEU A 123 -12.25 -2.66 10.87
CA LEU A 123 -13.65 -2.75 10.45
C LEU A 123 -14.21 -4.19 10.54
N GLY A 124 -13.50 -5.11 11.20
CA GLY A 124 -13.99 -6.46 11.50
C GLY A 124 -13.93 -7.46 10.34
N VAL A 125 -13.15 -7.18 9.29
CA VAL A 125 -12.95 -8.13 8.18
C VAL A 125 -12.19 -9.35 8.67
N THR A 126 -12.68 -10.54 8.34
CA THR A 126 -12.04 -11.82 8.69
C THR A 126 -11.54 -12.60 7.47
N SER A 127 -11.97 -12.20 6.27
CA SER A 127 -11.67 -12.89 5.01
C SER A 127 -11.50 -11.88 3.89
N VAL A 128 -10.38 -11.95 3.17
CA VAL A 128 -10.04 -11.08 2.06
C VAL A 128 -9.81 -11.87 0.79
N ALA A 129 -10.10 -11.26 -0.36
CA ALA A 129 -9.92 -11.89 -1.65
C ALA A 129 -9.39 -10.90 -2.69
N LEU A 130 -8.58 -11.39 -3.62
CA LEU A 130 -8.09 -10.59 -4.75
C LEU A 130 -7.70 -11.46 -5.97
N PRO A 131 -7.86 -10.92 -7.19
CA PRO A 131 -7.31 -11.49 -8.40
C PRO A 131 -5.90 -10.94 -8.66
N SER A 132 -4.84 -11.72 -8.43
CA SER A 132 -3.47 -11.26 -8.70
C SER A 132 -2.48 -12.40 -8.92
N ALA A 133 -1.78 -12.36 -10.04
CA ALA A 133 -0.72 -13.31 -10.42
C ALA A 133 0.70 -12.86 -10.00
N GLY A 134 0.83 -11.88 -9.09
CA GLY A 134 2.11 -11.22 -8.81
C GLY A 134 2.26 -10.73 -7.38
N ASN A 135 3.16 -9.77 -7.16
CA ASN A 135 3.55 -9.24 -5.83
C ASN A 135 2.38 -8.79 -4.94
N ALA A 136 1.21 -8.45 -5.50
CA ALA A 136 0.05 -8.09 -4.69
C ALA A 136 -0.57 -9.31 -3.98
N ALA A 137 -0.51 -10.52 -4.57
CA ALA A 137 -0.97 -11.74 -3.93
C ALA A 137 -0.07 -12.15 -2.77
N GLY A 138 1.25 -12.14 -2.96
CA GLY A 138 2.24 -12.39 -1.90
C GLY A 138 2.07 -11.41 -0.73
N ALA A 139 1.97 -10.11 -1.03
CA ALA A 139 1.66 -9.09 -0.03
C ALA A 139 0.33 -9.37 0.69
N ALA A 140 -0.77 -9.55 -0.03
CA ALA A 140 -2.08 -9.79 0.60
C ALA A 140 -2.06 -11.00 1.54
N THR A 141 -1.41 -12.07 1.11
CA THR A 141 -1.23 -13.28 1.90
C THR A 141 -0.47 -13.00 3.20
N ALA A 142 0.71 -12.37 3.12
CA ALA A 142 1.54 -12.11 4.29
C ALA A 142 0.83 -11.20 5.32
N TYR A 143 0.16 -10.13 4.86
CA TYR A 143 -0.53 -9.21 5.76
C TYR A 143 -1.84 -9.78 6.30
N ALA A 144 -2.60 -10.55 5.50
CA ALA A 144 -3.78 -11.25 5.98
C ALA A 144 -3.41 -12.26 7.08
N ALA A 145 -2.35 -13.05 6.88
CA ALA A 145 -1.82 -13.96 7.89
C ALA A 145 -1.42 -13.22 9.17
N ARG A 146 -0.72 -12.08 9.04
CA ARG A 146 -0.34 -11.22 10.18
C ARG A 146 -1.55 -10.71 10.96
N ALA A 147 -2.67 -10.44 10.27
CA ALA A 147 -3.93 -9.98 10.84
C ALA A 147 -4.86 -11.10 11.32
N GLY A 148 -4.51 -12.38 11.13
CA GLY A 148 -5.39 -13.51 11.42
C GLY A 148 -6.59 -13.64 10.47
N MET A 149 -6.50 -13.05 9.27
CA MET A 149 -7.55 -13.14 8.24
C MET A 149 -7.29 -14.31 7.28
N LYS A 150 -8.37 -14.89 6.74
CA LYS A 150 -8.28 -15.81 5.61
C LYS A 150 -7.99 -15.04 4.32
N CYS A 151 -7.11 -15.57 3.48
CA CYS A 151 -6.75 -14.96 2.20
C CYS A 151 -7.11 -15.90 1.04
N TYR A 152 -7.85 -15.37 0.06
CA TYR A 152 -8.27 -16.09 -1.14
C TYR A 152 -7.71 -15.42 -2.39
N ILE A 153 -6.88 -16.13 -3.14
CA ILE A 153 -6.23 -15.60 -4.36
C ILE A 153 -6.82 -16.30 -5.57
N PHE A 154 -7.20 -15.52 -6.58
CA PHE A 154 -7.59 -16.03 -7.90
C PHE A 154 -6.48 -15.70 -8.90
N VAL A 155 -5.90 -16.72 -9.53
CA VAL A 155 -4.80 -16.55 -10.49
C VAL A 155 -5.03 -17.38 -11.76
N PRO A 156 -4.59 -16.91 -12.94
CA PRO A 156 -4.54 -17.74 -14.15
C PRO A 156 -3.72 -19.01 -13.92
N ALA A 157 -4.13 -20.12 -14.52
CA ALA A 157 -3.43 -21.40 -14.40
C ALA A 157 -1.99 -21.38 -14.96
N ASP A 158 -1.67 -20.43 -15.84
CA ASP A 158 -0.34 -20.19 -16.42
C ASP A 158 0.51 -19.20 -15.60
N THR A 159 0.05 -18.78 -14.41
CA THR A 159 0.83 -17.93 -13.49
C THR A 159 2.17 -18.59 -13.15
N PRO A 160 3.29 -17.83 -13.13
CA PRO A 160 4.58 -18.38 -12.75
C PRO A 160 4.53 -19.14 -11.42
N PRO A 161 5.09 -20.37 -11.34
CA PRO A 161 4.99 -21.20 -10.14
C PRO A 161 5.48 -20.54 -8.86
N ALA A 162 6.48 -19.66 -8.95
CA ALA A 162 7.02 -18.92 -7.81
C ALA A 162 5.95 -18.04 -7.12
N ASN A 163 5.09 -17.36 -7.88
CA ASN A 163 4.05 -16.49 -7.34
C ASN A 163 2.90 -17.30 -6.70
N ILE A 164 2.59 -18.47 -7.27
CA ILE A 164 1.62 -19.40 -6.67
C ILE A 164 2.18 -19.93 -5.35
N LEU A 165 3.44 -20.41 -5.37
CA LEU A 165 4.10 -21.00 -4.20
C LEU A 165 4.23 -20.00 -3.06
N GLU A 166 4.60 -18.75 -3.34
CA GLU A 166 4.66 -17.67 -2.33
C GLU A 166 3.31 -17.51 -1.61
N SER A 167 2.21 -17.50 -2.37
CA SER A 167 0.86 -17.33 -1.81
C SER A 167 0.41 -18.56 -1.01
N VAL A 168 0.68 -19.77 -1.51
CA VAL A 168 0.34 -21.02 -0.80
C VAL A 168 1.17 -21.16 0.47
N ALA A 169 2.47 -20.88 0.41
CA ALA A 169 3.37 -20.96 1.56
C ALA A 169 3.00 -19.95 2.67
N GLY A 170 2.47 -18.78 2.30
CA GLY A 170 1.92 -17.81 3.25
C GLY A 170 0.52 -18.15 3.79
N GLY A 171 -0.06 -19.29 3.39
CA GLY A 171 -1.33 -19.78 3.94
C GLY A 171 -2.58 -19.33 3.18
N ALA A 172 -2.46 -18.74 1.99
CA ALA A 172 -3.62 -18.41 1.18
C ALA A 172 -4.24 -19.66 0.52
N THR A 173 -5.56 -19.62 0.34
CA THR A 173 -6.25 -20.54 -0.58
C THR A 173 -6.14 -19.97 -1.99
N VAL A 174 -5.45 -20.68 -2.88
CA VAL A 174 -5.23 -20.25 -4.26
C VAL A 174 -6.16 -21.02 -5.21
N PHE A 175 -6.97 -20.29 -5.97
CA PHE A 175 -7.81 -20.81 -7.04
C PHE A 175 -7.12 -20.57 -8.38
N LEU A 176 -6.71 -21.67 -9.03
CA LEU A 176 -6.22 -21.65 -10.40
C LEU A 176 -7.40 -21.56 -11.36
N VAL A 177 -7.41 -20.53 -12.20
CA VAL A 177 -8.47 -20.25 -13.16
C VAL A 177 -7.97 -20.58 -14.56
N ASN A 178 -8.69 -21.45 -15.26
CA ASN A 178 -8.44 -21.68 -16.68
C ASN A 178 -8.99 -20.49 -17.50
N GLY A 179 -8.21 -19.42 -17.58
CA GLY A 179 -8.61 -18.16 -18.21
C GLY A 179 -7.64 -17.03 -17.91
N LEU A 180 -8.01 -15.82 -18.31
CA LEU A 180 -7.18 -14.62 -18.14
C LEU A 180 -7.37 -14.00 -16.75
N ILE A 181 -6.51 -13.01 -16.44
CA ILE A 181 -6.62 -12.24 -15.19
C ILE A 181 -7.97 -11.52 -15.05
N SER A 182 -8.61 -11.18 -16.17
CA SER A 182 -9.97 -10.64 -16.20
C SER A 182 -11.01 -11.62 -15.67
N ASP A 183 -10.86 -12.90 -15.99
CA ASP A 183 -11.77 -13.98 -15.57
C ASP A 183 -11.58 -14.28 -14.08
N CYS A 184 -10.32 -14.27 -13.62
CA CYS A 184 -9.99 -14.29 -12.20
C CYS A 184 -10.69 -13.15 -11.45
N GLY A 185 -10.69 -11.95 -12.04
CA GLY A 185 -11.36 -10.79 -11.47
C GLY A 185 -12.89 -10.93 -11.42
N GLN A 186 -13.51 -11.60 -12.40
CA GLN A 186 -14.94 -11.88 -12.40
C GLN A 186 -15.30 -12.90 -11.31
N LEU A 187 -14.56 -14.01 -11.23
CA LEU A 187 -14.75 -15.04 -10.22
C LEU A 187 -14.52 -14.52 -8.80
N CYS A 188 -13.46 -13.73 -8.58
CA CYS A 188 -13.20 -13.09 -7.30
C CYS A 188 -14.37 -12.20 -6.87
N ARG A 189 -14.92 -11.38 -7.77
CA ARG A 189 -16.10 -10.53 -7.46
C ARG A 189 -17.32 -11.37 -7.10
N ALA A 190 -17.62 -12.41 -7.87
CA ALA A 190 -18.74 -13.30 -7.60
C ALA A 190 -18.58 -14.01 -6.24
N ALA A 191 -17.36 -14.45 -5.91
CA ALA A 191 -17.05 -15.06 -4.62
C ALA A 191 -17.19 -14.07 -3.46
N CYS A 192 -16.69 -12.83 -3.58
CA CYS A 192 -16.90 -11.79 -2.57
C CYS A 192 -18.39 -11.54 -2.30
N GLN A 193 -19.20 -11.43 -3.36
CA GLN A 193 -20.65 -11.25 -3.24
C GLN A 193 -21.34 -12.45 -2.59
N ARG A 194 -20.90 -13.67 -2.89
CA ARG A 194 -21.51 -14.91 -2.39
C ARG A 194 -21.13 -15.21 -0.95
N PHE A 195 -19.88 -14.98 -0.56
CA PHE A 195 -19.32 -15.42 0.72
C PHE A 195 -19.04 -14.27 1.69
N GLY A 196 -19.27 -13.01 1.29
CA GLY A 196 -19.02 -11.84 2.13
C GLY A 196 -17.53 -11.54 2.34
N TRP A 197 -16.65 -12.01 1.46
CA TRP A 197 -15.23 -11.68 1.52
C TRP A 197 -14.98 -10.23 1.09
N PHE A 198 -14.01 -9.58 1.72
CA PHE A 198 -13.64 -8.22 1.36
C PHE A 198 -12.69 -8.20 0.17
N ASP A 199 -13.03 -7.45 -0.87
CA ASP A 199 -12.26 -7.37 -2.12
C ASP A 199 -11.06 -6.39 -1.95
N LEU A 200 -9.84 -6.93 -1.96
CA LEU A 200 -8.57 -6.18 -1.90
C LEU A 200 -7.92 -5.97 -3.28
N SER A 201 -8.70 -6.14 -4.37
CA SER A 201 -8.24 -5.83 -5.73
C SER A 201 -7.62 -4.43 -5.79
N THR A 202 -6.58 -4.30 -6.61
CA THR A 202 -5.81 -3.06 -6.77
C THR A 202 -6.73 -1.87 -7.09
N LEU A 203 -6.65 -0.82 -6.25
CA LEU A 203 -7.40 0.44 -6.35
C LEU A 203 -8.93 0.33 -6.21
N LYS A 204 -9.46 -0.79 -5.71
CA LYS A 204 -10.88 -0.87 -5.34
C LYS A 204 -11.15 -0.34 -3.96
N GLU A 205 -10.39 -0.79 -2.97
CA GLU A 205 -10.46 -0.23 -1.62
C GLU A 205 -9.60 1.05 -1.52
N PRO A 206 -9.94 2.01 -0.64
CA PRO A 206 -9.33 3.34 -0.63
C PRO A 206 -7.92 3.42 -0.04
N PHE A 207 -7.50 2.46 0.77
CA PHE A 207 -6.41 2.63 1.73
C PHE A 207 -5.04 2.17 1.21
N ARG A 208 -4.97 1.37 0.14
CA ARG A 208 -3.68 1.01 -0.50
C ARG A 208 -2.92 2.21 -1.03
N ILE A 209 -3.61 3.26 -1.48
CA ILE A 209 -2.95 4.51 -1.92
C ILE A 209 -2.26 5.19 -0.74
N GLU A 210 -2.88 5.15 0.44
CA GLU A 210 -2.36 5.78 1.64
C GLU A 210 -1.04 5.18 2.09
N GLY A 211 -0.88 3.85 2.00
CA GLY A 211 0.42 3.22 2.24
C GLY A 211 1.48 3.64 1.21
N LYS A 212 1.11 3.73 -0.08
CA LYS A 212 2.06 4.06 -1.14
C LYS A 212 2.58 5.50 -1.05
N LYS A 213 1.75 6.45 -0.64
CA LYS A 213 2.15 7.88 -0.60
C LYS A 213 3.32 8.12 0.36
N THR A 214 3.55 7.24 1.34
CA THR A 214 4.68 7.36 2.26
C THR A 214 6.03 7.22 1.55
N MET A 215 6.09 6.62 0.35
CA MET A 215 7.31 6.64 -0.47
C MET A 215 7.73 8.09 -0.79
N GLY A 216 6.76 8.96 -1.11
CA GLY A 216 7.02 10.37 -1.37
C GLY A 216 7.47 11.11 -0.12
N TYR A 217 6.90 10.79 1.05
CA TYR A 217 7.35 11.36 2.32
C TYR A 217 8.80 10.96 2.62
N GLU A 218 9.10 9.66 2.53
CA GLU A 218 10.47 9.17 2.76
C GLU A 218 11.47 9.80 1.81
N LEU A 219 11.15 9.89 0.51
CA LEU A 219 12.01 10.56 -0.47
C LEU A 219 12.38 11.98 -0.03
N ALA A 220 11.43 12.72 0.58
CA ALA A 220 11.67 14.08 1.01
C ALA A 220 12.67 14.19 2.18
N PHE A 221 12.66 13.21 3.08
CA PHE A 221 13.63 13.10 4.17
C PHE A 221 14.96 12.56 3.67
N ASP A 222 14.93 11.48 2.91
CA ASP A 222 16.14 10.78 2.45
C ASP A 222 16.99 11.70 1.56
N LEU A 223 16.37 12.48 0.67
CA LEU A 223 17.11 13.46 -0.14
C LEU A 223 17.67 14.61 0.70
N ALA A 224 16.93 15.06 1.72
CA ALA A 224 17.44 16.08 2.63
C ALA A 224 18.68 15.59 3.38
N ASP A 225 18.68 14.32 3.80
CA ASP A 225 19.79 13.67 4.48
C ASP A 225 20.98 13.45 3.50
N GLN A 226 20.73 12.99 2.27
CA GLN A 226 21.78 12.85 1.23
C GLN A 226 22.43 14.18 0.82
N ARG A 227 21.69 15.28 0.90
CA ARG A 227 22.17 16.63 0.58
C ARG A 227 22.61 17.42 1.82
N GLU A 228 22.57 16.81 3.01
CA GLU A 228 22.93 17.43 4.30
C GLU A 228 22.20 18.76 4.56
N THR A 229 20.91 18.82 4.25
CA THR A 229 20.07 20.02 4.42
C THR A 229 19.15 19.91 5.64
N GLU A 230 18.93 21.05 6.32
CA GLU A 230 18.00 21.09 7.46
C GLU A 230 16.54 20.86 7.04
N GLY A 231 16.15 21.48 5.91
CA GLY A 231 14.80 21.40 5.34
C GLY A 231 14.60 20.22 4.39
N LEU A 232 13.34 19.77 4.25
CA LEU A 232 12.98 18.71 3.30
C LEU A 232 13.37 19.09 1.86
N GLN A 233 13.83 18.12 1.08
CA GLN A 233 14.22 18.29 -0.32
C GLN A 233 13.32 17.43 -1.21
N LEU A 234 12.95 17.92 -2.38
CA LEU A 234 12.20 17.12 -3.35
C LEU A 234 13.06 16.87 -4.59
N PRO A 235 12.87 15.73 -5.27
CA PRO A 235 13.49 15.50 -6.56
C PRO A 235 12.85 16.39 -7.62
N ASP A 236 13.62 16.79 -8.62
CA ASP A 236 13.13 17.53 -9.77
C ASP A 236 12.25 16.65 -10.68
N VAL A 237 12.57 15.35 -10.74
CA VAL A 237 11.87 14.36 -11.57
C VAL A 237 11.73 13.05 -10.79
N ILE A 238 10.54 12.44 -10.83
CA ILE A 238 10.29 11.08 -10.35
C ILE A 238 9.89 10.22 -11.55
N LEU A 239 10.64 9.15 -11.79
CA LEU A 239 10.26 8.09 -12.71
C LEU A 239 9.64 6.95 -11.90
N TYR A 240 8.35 6.69 -12.11
CA TYR A 240 7.60 5.66 -11.41
C TYR A 240 6.93 4.73 -12.44
N PRO A 241 7.29 3.44 -12.49
CA PRO A 241 6.79 2.48 -13.48
C PRO A 241 5.35 2.00 -13.22
#